data_AF-A0A1D2WSV5-F1
#
_entry.id   AF-A0A1D2WSV5-F1
#
_cell.length_a   1.000
_cell.length_b   1.000
_cell.length_c   1.000
_cell.angle_alpha   90.00
_cell.angle_beta   90.00
_cell.angle_gamma   90.00
#
_symmetry.space_group_name_H-M   'P 1'
#
loop_
_entity.id
_entity.type
_entity.pdbx_description
1 polymer ?
#
loop_
_entity_poly.entity_id
_entity_poly.type
_entity_poly.pdbx_seq_one_letter_code
_entity_poly.pdbx_strand_id
1 'polypeptide(L)'
;MEEIHDLFDIAEKNSTNLKNIINNLDGIYKQNYTIISDLVKDKWAISINMDIDKFNNFLIEGKYKNRYEKLKDDLERLPNGVGENISTKEVLRRELKKHYSKRIIFDSSFKDGKKFKYGALNIGGPGIHKYGDICLVIAKSFVNNDASVAFIKGDSLSYVNESKVDVEKLTTDSSNKNLVHILAAIKHCTCTCEIDPIMLPSIVCCEHSYIEAITKNDIEPQHIHKVRIRKTKVEEYYGYLYEKYANGLSDIEKLRDLQEFLRMNDLIKDKGIELEVVG
;
A
#
# COMPACT_ATOMS: atom_id res chain seq x y z
N MET A 1 12.31 -21.28 21.40
CA MET A 1 12.69 -20.05 20.67
C MET A 1 11.87 -20.06 19.40
N GLU A 2 11.01 -19.06 19.20
CA GLU A 2 10.35 -18.91 17.89
C GLU A 2 11.41 -18.54 16.85
N GLU A 3 11.36 -19.19 15.70
CA GLU A 3 12.27 -18.91 14.59
C GLU A 3 11.93 -17.53 14.01
N ILE A 4 12.91 -16.64 13.97
CA ILE A 4 12.74 -15.31 13.36
C ILE A 4 13.07 -15.45 11.88
N HIS A 5 12.07 -15.22 11.02
CA HIS A 5 12.24 -15.33 9.57
C HIS A 5 12.62 -13.99 8.94
N ASP A 6 13.24 -14.00 7.77
CA ASP A 6 13.42 -12.82 6.94
C ASP A 6 12.44 -12.87 5.74
N LEU A 7 11.44 -11.98 5.75
CA LEU A 7 10.41 -11.94 4.70
C LEU A 7 11.00 -11.70 3.31
N PHE A 8 12.07 -10.91 3.22
CA PHE A 8 12.70 -10.58 1.95
C PHE A 8 13.46 -11.78 1.39
N ASP A 9 14.11 -12.56 2.26
CA ASP A 9 14.75 -13.82 1.85
C ASP A 9 13.72 -14.87 1.43
N ILE A 10 12.57 -14.95 2.12
CA ILE A 10 11.46 -15.84 1.72
C ILE A 10 10.98 -15.47 0.31
N ALA A 11 10.73 -14.18 0.06
CA ALA A 11 10.28 -13.67 -1.24
C ALA A 11 11.31 -13.92 -2.35
N GLU A 12 12.61 -13.81 -2.05
CA GLU A 12 13.69 -14.09 -3.00
C GLU A 12 13.76 -15.58 -3.36
N LYS A 13 13.67 -16.47 -2.36
CA LYS A 13 13.79 -17.93 -2.54
C LYS A 13 12.63 -18.52 -3.34
N ASN A 14 11.44 -17.93 -3.29
CA ASN A 14 10.28 -18.43 -4.06
C ASN A 14 10.42 -18.26 -5.58
N SER A 15 11.44 -17.54 -6.04
CA SER A 15 11.68 -17.26 -7.47
C SER A 15 11.67 -18.50 -8.36
N THR A 16 12.24 -19.61 -7.89
CA THR A 16 12.30 -20.88 -8.64
C THR A 16 10.92 -21.53 -8.76
N ASN A 17 10.16 -21.55 -7.66
CA ASN A 17 8.82 -22.14 -7.66
C ASN A 17 7.86 -21.38 -8.57
N LEU A 18 7.90 -20.04 -8.53
CA LEU A 18 7.06 -19.19 -9.39
C LEU A 18 7.26 -19.48 -10.87
N LYS A 19 8.51 -19.71 -11.29
CA LYS A 19 8.84 -20.05 -12.69
C LYS A 19 8.33 -21.43 -13.09
N ASN A 20 8.33 -22.41 -12.17
CA ASN A 20 7.91 -23.78 -12.44
C ASN A 20 6.38 -23.92 -12.64
N ILE A 21 5.57 -23.09 -11.96
CA ILE A 21 4.10 -23.14 -12.03
C ILE A 21 3.58 -22.92 -13.46
N ILE A 22 4.32 -22.18 -14.30
CA ILE A 22 3.95 -21.82 -15.67
C ILE A 22 3.79 -23.05 -16.57
N ASN A 23 4.61 -24.09 -16.35
CA ASN A 23 4.68 -25.25 -17.24
C ASN A 23 3.40 -26.09 -17.23
N ASN A 24 2.55 -25.92 -16.21
CA ASN A 24 1.32 -26.69 -16.04
C ASN A 24 0.06 -25.92 -16.49
N LEU A 25 0.20 -24.70 -17.00
CA LEU A 25 -0.92 -23.90 -17.50
C LEU A 25 -1.21 -24.22 -18.97
N ASP A 26 -2.48 -24.40 -19.30
CA ASP A 26 -2.98 -24.60 -20.66
C ASP A 26 -4.19 -23.71 -20.97
N GLY A 27 -4.62 -23.73 -22.24
CA GLY A 27 -5.82 -23.04 -22.72
C GLY A 27 -5.95 -21.59 -22.27
N ILE A 28 -7.14 -21.27 -21.75
CA ILE A 28 -7.51 -19.92 -21.30
C ILE A 28 -6.65 -19.44 -20.12
N TYR A 29 -6.21 -20.35 -19.25
CA TYR A 29 -5.39 -19.99 -18.08
C TYR A 29 -4.00 -19.51 -18.51
N LYS A 30 -3.40 -20.15 -19.51
CA LYS A 30 -2.12 -19.72 -20.09
C LYS A 30 -2.23 -18.38 -20.83
N GLN A 31 -3.34 -18.15 -21.54
CA GLN A 31 -3.62 -16.87 -22.20
C GLN A 31 -3.75 -15.74 -21.17
N ASN A 32 -4.61 -15.91 -20.16
CA ASN A 32 -4.79 -14.95 -19.08
C ASN A 32 -3.48 -14.68 -18.33
N TYR A 33 -2.73 -15.74 -18.03
CA TYR A 33 -1.41 -15.62 -17.41
C TYR A 33 -0.50 -14.68 -18.23
N THR A 34 -0.40 -14.90 -19.54
CA THR A 34 0.48 -14.13 -20.43
C THR A 34 0.07 -12.66 -20.44
N ILE A 35 -1.23 -12.38 -20.64
CA ILE A 35 -1.78 -11.02 -20.67
C ILE A 35 -1.48 -10.27 -19.36
N ILE A 36 -1.76 -10.89 -18.21
CA ILE A 36 -1.51 -10.27 -16.89
C ILE A 36 -0.01 -10.06 -16.69
N SER A 37 0.79 -11.09 -16.95
CA SER A 37 2.24 -11.10 -16.73
C SER A 37 2.92 -9.98 -17.52
N ASP A 38 2.62 -9.86 -18.81
CA ASP A 38 3.21 -8.84 -19.67
C ASP A 38 2.81 -7.43 -19.24
N LEU A 39 1.52 -7.20 -18.96
CA LEU A 39 1.05 -5.89 -18.53
C LEU A 39 1.67 -5.49 -17.19
N VAL A 40 1.71 -6.40 -16.21
CA VAL A 40 2.27 -6.11 -14.89
C VAL A 40 3.77 -5.86 -15.02
N LYS A 41 4.51 -6.68 -15.79
CA LYS A 41 5.96 -6.52 -15.98
C LYS A 41 6.32 -5.11 -16.44
N ASP A 42 5.53 -4.54 -17.34
CA ASP A 42 5.80 -3.21 -17.88
C ASP A 42 5.27 -2.07 -16.99
N LYS A 43 4.11 -2.25 -16.35
CA LYS A 43 3.40 -1.14 -15.68
C LYS A 43 3.43 -1.15 -14.16
N TRP A 44 3.97 -2.18 -13.52
CA TRP A 44 3.89 -2.28 -12.06
C TRP A 44 4.52 -1.10 -11.32
N ALA A 45 3.88 -0.70 -10.24
CA ALA A 45 4.37 0.24 -9.27
C ALA A 45 3.91 -0.20 -7.88
N ILE A 46 4.42 0.45 -6.85
CA ILE A 46 3.88 0.33 -5.49
C ILE A 46 3.00 1.54 -5.25
N SER A 47 1.77 1.31 -4.80
CA SER A 47 0.88 2.37 -4.32
C SER A 47 0.68 2.31 -2.83
N ILE A 48 0.55 3.47 -2.18
CA ILE A 48 0.09 3.59 -0.80
C ILE A 48 -1.14 4.50 -0.81
N ASN A 49 -2.25 4.01 -0.29
CA ASN A 49 -3.46 4.82 -0.09
C ASN A 49 -3.48 5.37 1.33
N MET A 50 -3.78 6.67 1.46
CA MET A 50 -3.95 7.32 2.76
C MET A 50 -4.93 8.48 2.68
N ASP A 51 -5.46 8.87 3.84
CA ASP A 51 -6.31 10.04 3.98
C ASP A 51 -5.50 11.33 3.69
N ILE A 52 -6.19 12.38 3.24
CA ILE A 52 -5.54 13.61 2.75
C ILE A 52 -4.74 14.34 3.84
N ASP A 53 -5.22 14.33 5.09
CA ASP A 53 -4.54 14.89 6.25
C ASP A 53 -3.21 14.16 6.53
N LYS A 54 -3.23 12.82 6.44
CA LYS A 54 -2.03 11.99 6.59
C LYS A 54 -1.05 12.22 5.46
N PHE A 55 -1.56 12.40 4.23
CA PHE A 55 -0.72 12.71 3.08
C PHE A 55 -0.04 14.07 3.23
N ASN A 56 -0.78 15.11 3.62
CA ASN A 56 -0.22 16.43 3.90
C ASN A 56 0.85 16.36 5.00
N ASN A 57 0.58 15.65 6.09
CA ASN A 57 1.56 15.45 7.16
C ASN A 57 2.82 14.73 6.66
N PHE A 58 2.68 13.69 5.82
CA PHE A 58 3.83 13.04 5.21
C PHE A 58 4.68 13.98 4.34
N LEU A 59 4.03 14.82 3.52
CA LEU A 59 4.74 15.80 2.69
C LEU A 59 5.49 16.84 3.54
N ILE A 60 4.93 17.22 4.69
CA ILE A 60 5.53 18.20 5.62
C ILE A 60 6.66 17.58 6.43
N GLU A 61 6.42 16.41 7.04
CA GLU A 61 7.42 15.72 7.86
C GLU A 61 8.56 15.14 7.03
N GLY A 62 8.36 14.99 5.71
CA GLY A 62 9.39 14.54 4.76
C GLY A 62 9.67 13.04 4.80
N LYS A 63 8.95 12.27 5.61
CA LYS A 63 9.16 10.83 5.76
C LYS A 63 7.87 10.10 6.09
N TYR A 64 7.60 9.00 5.38
CA TYR A 64 6.48 8.12 5.66
C TYR A 64 6.82 7.26 6.87
N LYS A 65 5.96 7.34 7.88
CA LYS A 65 6.09 6.61 9.13
C LYS A 65 5.08 5.49 9.19
N ASN A 66 5.54 4.30 9.52
CA ASN A 66 4.64 3.22 9.89
C ASN A 66 4.00 3.50 11.28
N ARG A 67 3.09 2.62 11.71
CA ARG A 67 2.36 2.83 12.96
C ARG A 67 3.25 2.84 14.21
N TYR A 68 4.32 2.06 14.24
CA TYR A 68 5.26 2.03 15.37
C TYR A 68 6.09 3.31 15.42
N GLU A 69 6.59 3.76 14.28
CA GLU A 69 7.35 5.01 14.14
C GLU A 69 6.48 6.21 14.53
N LYS A 70 5.25 6.29 14.01
CA LYS A 70 4.32 7.36 14.36
C LYS A 70 3.99 7.39 15.85
N LEU A 71 3.69 6.24 16.44
CA LEU A 71 3.38 6.15 17.86
C LEU A 71 4.56 6.59 18.74
N LYS A 72 5.78 6.22 18.34
CA LYS A 72 6.98 6.65 19.06
C LYS A 72 7.07 8.19 19.05
N ASP A 73 6.95 8.81 17.89
CA ASP A 73 7.02 10.27 17.75
C ASP A 73 5.90 10.98 18.51
N ASP A 74 4.68 10.45 18.47
CA ASP A 74 3.53 11.01 19.19
C ASP A 74 3.74 10.97 20.71
N LEU A 75 4.35 9.90 21.24
CA LEU A 75 4.68 9.79 22.67
C LEU A 75 5.82 10.73 23.09
N GLU A 76 6.84 10.89 22.23
CA GLU A 76 7.98 11.79 22.47
C GLU A 76 7.58 13.28 22.44
N ARG A 77 6.49 13.63 21.74
CA ARG A 77 5.93 15.00 21.70
C ARG A 77 5.12 15.37 22.94
N LEU A 78 4.80 14.43 23.82
CA LEU A 78 4.03 14.71 25.03
C LEU A 78 4.90 15.42 26.08
N PRO A 79 4.31 16.30 26.92
CA PRO A 79 5.03 16.92 28.03
C PRO A 79 5.70 15.88 28.95
N ASN A 80 6.88 16.23 29.49
CA ASN A 80 7.71 15.34 30.31
C ASN A 80 6.90 14.55 31.36
N GLY A 81 7.06 13.23 31.36
CA GLY A 81 6.41 12.30 32.29
C GLY A 81 5.01 11.80 31.89
N VAL A 82 4.35 12.41 30.89
CA VAL A 82 3.05 11.91 30.39
C VAL A 82 3.24 10.69 29.50
N GLY A 83 4.21 10.74 28.57
CA GLY A 83 4.49 9.64 27.65
C GLY A 83 4.98 8.36 28.32
N GLU A 84 5.69 8.47 29.45
CA GLU A 84 6.24 7.33 30.20
C GLU A 84 5.17 6.45 30.85
N ASN A 85 4.00 7.02 31.14
CA ASN A 85 2.88 6.33 31.77
C ASN A 85 1.92 5.70 30.73
N ILE A 86 2.15 5.92 29.43
CA ILE A 86 1.28 5.41 28.37
C ILE A 86 1.84 4.10 27.83
N SER A 87 1.06 3.03 27.97
CA SER A 87 1.40 1.74 27.39
C SER A 87 1.30 1.78 25.87
N THR A 88 2.43 1.71 25.17
CA THR A 88 2.51 1.57 23.69
C THR A 88 1.61 0.44 23.20
N LYS A 89 1.53 -0.66 23.98
CA LYS A 89 0.69 -1.82 23.69
C LYS A 89 -0.80 -1.47 23.65
N GLU A 90 -1.27 -0.67 24.59
CA GLU A 90 -2.67 -0.25 24.69
C GLU A 90 -3.04 0.74 23.57
N VAL A 91 -2.13 1.67 23.25
CA VAL A 91 -2.35 2.59 22.13
C VAL A 91 -2.45 1.83 20.81
N LEU A 92 -1.49 0.93 20.53
CA LEU A 92 -1.55 0.06 19.35
C LEU A 92 -2.82 -0.78 19.32
N ARG A 93 -3.25 -1.32 20.47
CA ARG A 93 -4.50 -2.11 20.57
C ARG A 93 -5.73 -1.28 20.21
N ARG A 94 -5.79 -0.03 20.68
CA ARG A 94 -6.88 0.89 20.36
C ARG A 94 -6.91 1.27 18.87
N GLU A 95 -5.74 1.53 18.28
CA GLU A 95 -5.64 1.95 16.88
C GLU A 95 -5.87 0.81 15.88
N LEU A 96 -5.32 -0.36 16.14
CA LEU A 96 -5.43 -1.52 15.26
C LEU A 96 -6.75 -2.27 15.45
N LYS A 97 -7.47 -2.03 16.55
CA LYS A 97 -8.78 -2.63 16.86
C LYS A 97 -8.74 -4.15 16.67
N LYS A 98 -9.67 -4.71 15.87
CA LYS A 98 -9.76 -6.14 15.56
C LYS A 98 -8.51 -6.73 14.88
N HIS A 99 -7.66 -5.89 14.27
CA HIS A 99 -6.44 -6.31 13.59
C HIS A 99 -5.22 -6.38 14.50
N TYR A 100 -5.32 -5.89 15.75
CA TYR A 100 -4.20 -5.79 16.67
C TYR A 100 -3.45 -7.11 16.84
N SER A 101 -4.14 -8.18 17.26
CA SER A 101 -3.48 -9.46 17.57
C SER A 101 -2.71 -10.00 16.35
N LYS A 102 -3.38 -10.03 15.19
CA LYS A 102 -2.78 -10.54 13.96
C LYS A 102 -1.59 -9.71 13.50
N ARG A 103 -1.68 -8.38 13.57
CA ARG A 103 -0.59 -7.48 13.19
C ARG A 103 0.62 -7.64 14.09
N ILE A 104 0.42 -7.71 15.40
CA ILE A 104 1.52 -7.95 16.35
C ILE A 104 2.19 -9.29 16.09
N ILE A 105 1.42 -10.36 15.90
CA ILE A 105 1.97 -11.70 15.59
C ILE A 105 2.80 -11.61 14.30
N PHE A 106 2.21 -11.12 13.21
CA PHE A 106 2.90 -10.99 11.92
C PHE A 106 4.21 -10.22 12.05
N ASP A 107 4.17 -9.01 12.58
CA ASP A 107 5.35 -8.13 12.64
C ASP A 107 6.42 -8.67 13.60
N SER A 108 6.04 -9.48 14.60
CA SER A 108 6.99 -10.10 15.53
C SER A 108 7.65 -11.37 14.99
N SER A 109 7.04 -12.05 14.02
CA SER A 109 7.59 -13.27 13.40
C SER A 109 8.71 -12.99 12.39
N PHE A 110 8.91 -11.73 11.99
CA PHE A 110 9.91 -11.35 11.01
C PHE A 110 10.98 -10.43 11.59
N LYS A 111 12.22 -10.61 11.09
CA LYS A 111 13.32 -9.69 11.32
C LYS A 111 12.93 -8.29 10.85
N ASP A 112 13.12 -7.30 11.72
CA ASP A 112 12.74 -5.91 11.49
C ASP A 112 11.24 -5.69 11.18
N GLY A 113 10.33 -6.61 11.53
CA GLY A 113 8.92 -6.50 11.14
C GLY A 113 8.21 -5.25 11.66
N LYS A 114 8.64 -4.69 12.80
CA LYS A 114 8.16 -3.38 13.30
C LYS A 114 8.56 -2.18 12.43
N LYS A 115 9.49 -2.36 11.47
CA LYS A 115 9.89 -1.35 10.48
C LYS A 115 9.11 -1.47 9.18
N PHE A 116 8.26 -2.49 9.01
CA PHE A 116 7.51 -2.69 7.78
C PHE A 116 6.59 -1.51 7.45
N LYS A 117 6.64 -1.12 6.19
CA LYS A 117 5.80 -0.14 5.52
C LYS A 117 5.03 -0.87 4.43
N TYR A 118 3.72 -0.64 4.42
CA TYR A 118 2.76 -1.42 3.63
C TYR A 118 2.23 -0.58 2.47
N GLY A 119 2.15 -1.20 1.30
CA GLY A 119 1.51 -0.69 0.11
C GLY A 119 0.89 -1.83 -0.69
N ALA A 120 0.57 -1.58 -1.95
CA ALA A 120 0.03 -2.57 -2.85
C ALA A 120 0.68 -2.51 -4.22
N LEU A 121 0.73 -3.63 -4.92
CA LEU A 121 1.00 -3.65 -6.35
C LEU A 121 -0.08 -2.84 -7.06
N ASN A 122 0.34 -1.91 -7.89
CA ASN A 122 -0.54 -1.08 -8.69
C ASN A 122 -0.04 -1.04 -10.13
N ILE A 123 -0.94 -1.18 -11.10
CA ILE A 123 -0.63 -1.08 -12.54
C ILE A 123 -1.44 0.06 -13.20
N GLY A 124 -2.14 0.87 -12.41
CA GLY A 124 -3.11 1.87 -12.84
C GLY A 124 -4.20 2.14 -11.79
N GLY A 125 -5.00 3.18 -12.02
CA GLY A 125 -6.18 3.49 -11.22
C GLY A 125 -5.89 4.04 -9.81
N PRO A 126 -6.94 4.18 -8.96
CA PRO A 126 -6.88 4.89 -7.68
C PRO A 126 -6.32 4.08 -6.51
N GLY A 127 -5.88 2.83 -6.75
CA GLY A 127 -5.43 1.94 -5.67
C GLY A 127 -6.57 1.51 -4.73
N ILE A 128 -6.23 1.27 -3.46
CA ILE A 128 -7.10 0.66 -2.45
C ILE A 128 -7.75 1.73 -1.55
N HIS A 129 -8.88 2.26 -2.00
CA HIS A 129 -9.56 3.38 -1.34
C HIS A 129 -10.00 3.15 0.11
N LYS A 130 -10.21 1.90 0.56
CA LYS A 130 -10.45 1.59 1.99
C LYS A 130 -9.38 2.14 2.96
N TYR A 131 -8.18 2.47 2.47
CA TYR A 131 -7.11 3.07 3.27
C TYR A 131 -6.99 4.58 3.10
N GLY A 132 -7.74 5.18 2.17
CA GLY A 132 -7.82 6.61 1.90
C GLY A 132 -7.89 6.93 0.41
N ASP A 133 -8.42 8.12 0.11
CA ASP A 133 -8.70 8.56 -1.27
C ASP A 133 -7.45 9.01 -2.04
N ILE A 134 -6.36 9.31 -1.35
CA ILE A 134 -5.11 9.76 -1.96
C ILE A 134 -4.19 8.55 -2.20
N CYS A 135 -3.91 8.27 -3.47
CA CYS A 135 -3.07 7.16 -3.89
C CYS A 135 -1.69 7.67 -4.30
N LEU A 136 -0.69 7.43 -3.46
CA LEU A 136 0.70 7.76 -3.75
C LEU A 136 1.31 6.64 -4.58
N VAL A 137 1.84 6.96 -5.76
CA VAL A 137 2.55 6.00 -6.60
C VAL A 137 4.05 6.20 -6.42
N ILE A 138 4.73 5.17 -5.92
CA ILE A 138 6.17 5.18 -5.68
C ILE A 138 6.93 4.96 -6.99
N ALA A 139 7.99 5.73 -7.19
CA ALA A 139 8.85 5.64 -8.36
C ALA A 139 9.56 4.28 -8.45
N LYS A 140 9.59 3.70 -9.66
CA LYS A 140 10.32 2.45 -9.91
C LYS A 140 11.82 2.58 -9.59
N SER A 141 12.42 3.76 -9.74
CA SER A 141 13.82 4.01 -9.41
C SER A 141 14.14 3.69 -7.94
N PHE A 142 13.30 4.15 -7.02
CA PHE A 142 13.42 3.82 -5.58
C PHE A 142 13.39 2.31 -5.35
N VAL A 143 12.44 1.62 -5.99
CA VAL A 143 12.30 0.16 -5.83
C VAL A 143 13.49 -0.58 -6.45
N ASN A 144 14.02 -0.10 -7.57
CA ASN A 144 15.11 -0.75 -8.28
C ASN A 144 16.47 -0.56 -7.57
N ASN A 145 16.74 0.63 -7.05
CA ASN A 145 18.07 1.01 -6.56
C ASN A 145 18.22 0.85 -5.05
N ASP A 146 17.19 1.20 -4.28
CA ASP A 146 17.38 1.51 -2.86
C ASP A 146 16.57 0.58 -1.94
N ALA A 147 15.45 0.03 -2.43
CA ALA A 147 14.50 -0.69 -1.59
C ALA A 147 14.58 -2.21 -1.65
N SER A 148 14.59 -2.84 -0.48
CA SER A 148 14.17 -4.23 -0.30
C SER A 148 12.64 -4.25 -0.27
N VAL A 149 12.04 -4.93 -1.25
CA VAL A 149 10.58 -5.06 -1.35
C VAL A 149 10.22 -6.52 -1.52
N ALA A 150 9.33 -6.98 -0.65
CA ALA A 150 8.63 -8.25 -0.79
C ALA A 150 7.19 -7.97 -1.23
N PHE A 151 6.70 -8.76 -2.17
CA PHE A 151 5.30 -8.79 -2.57
C PHE A 151 4.69 -10.08 -2.04
N ILE A 152 3.50 -10.00 -1.46
CA ILE A 152 2.73 -11.16 -1.01
C ILE A 152 1.36 -11.16 -1.70
N LYS A 153 0.88 -12.34 -2.06
CA LYS A 153 -0.30 -12.54 -2.91
C LYS A 153 -1.58 -11.91 -2.35
N GLY A 154 -1.66 -11.67 -1.05
CA GLY A 154 -2.80 -11.06 -0.37
C GLY A 154 -2.42 -10.24 0.86
N ASP A 155 -3.41 -9.88 1.67
CA ASP A 155 -3.22 -9.17 2.94
C ASP A 155 -2.34 -9.99 3.90
N SER A 156 -1.26 -9.42 4.44
CA SER A 156 -0.37 -10.08 5.41
C SER A 156 -1.10 -10.71 6.58
N LEU A 157 -2.21 -10.11 7.04
CA LEU A 157 -2.99 -10.62 8.17
C LEU A 157 -3.77 -11.89 7.82
N SER A 158 -3.94 -12.21 6.53
CA SER A 158 -4.57 -13.46 6.08
C SER A 158 -3.67 -14.69 6.26
N TYR A 159 -2.36 -14.48 6.47
CA TYR A 159 -1.38 -15.52 6.77
C TYR A 159 -1.20 -15.75 8.28
N VAL A 160 -2.00 -15.07 9.11
CA VAL A 160 -1.93 -15.20 10.57
C VAL A 160 -3.10 -16.04 11.06
N ASN A 161 -2.75 -17.19 11.61
CA ASN A 161 -3.66 -18.09 12.33
C ASN A 161 -3.66 -17.72 13.83
N GLU A 162 -4.42 -18.43 14.67
CA GLU A 162 -4.72 -18.03 16.06
C GLU A 162 -3.50 -17.54 16.88
N SER A 163 -2.31 -18.11 16.65
CA SER A 163 -1.10 -17.74 17.39
C SER A 163 0.17 -17.61 16.55
N LYS A 164 0.15 -17.89 15.24
CA LYS A 164 1.37 -17.93 14.41
C LYS A 164 1.13 -17.53 12.97
N VAL A 165 2.21 -17.13 12.30
CA VAL A 165 2.24 -16.93 10.85
C VAL A 165 2.39 -18.26 10.13
N ASP A 166 1.62 -18.45 9.06
CA ASP A 166 1.75 -19.55 8.11
C ASP A 166 2.89 -19.26 7.10
N VAL A 167 4.11 -19.53 7.55
CA VAL A 167 5.35 -19.26 6.79
C VAL A 167 5.48 -20.17 5.57
N GLU A 168 4.98 -21.40 5.65
CA GLU A 168 4.97 -22.34 4.53
C GLU A 168 4.13 -21.78 3.38
N LYS A 169 2.92 -21.31 3.68
CA LYS A 169 2.07 -20.66 2.69
C LYS A 169 2.71 -19.38 2.16
N LEU A 170 3.26 -18.51 3.01
CA LEU A 170 3.97 -17.31 2.57
C LEU A 170 5.15 -17.62 1.64
N THR A 171 5.84 -18.74 1.87
CA THR A 171 6.95 -19.18 1.02
C THR A 171 6.51 -19.46 -0.40
N THR A 172 5.25 -19.86 -0.62
CA THR A 172 4.70 -20.09 -1.97
C THR A 172 3.94 -18.89 -2.54
N ASP A 173 3.42 -18.01 -1.67
CA ASP A 173 2.61 -16.86 -2.03
C ASP A 173 3.37 -15.52 -2.06
N SER A 174 4.70 -15.53 -1.98
CA SER A 174 5.52 -14.31 -1.98
C SER A 174 6.43 -14.21 -3.20
N SER A 175 6.88 -13.00 -3.52
CA SER A 175 7.81 -12.75 -4.62
C SER A 175 8.61 -11.48 -4.39
N ASN A 176 9.81 -11.44 -4.95
CA ASN A 176 10.57 -10.19 -5.06
C ASN A 176 10.02 -9.29 -6.19
N LYS A 177 10.58 -8.09 -6.31
CA LYS A 177 10.23 -7.13 -7.38
C LYS A 177 10.43 -7.68 -8.80
N ASN A 178 11.40 -8.59 -9.00
CA ASN A 178 11.75 -9.07 -10.32
C ASN A 178 10.70 -10.03 -10.88
N LEU A 179 9.98 -10.76 -10.02
CA LEU A 179 9.01 -11.79 -10.42
C LEU A 179 7.59 -11.49 -9.95
N VAL A 180 7.32 -10.28 -9.46
CA VAL A 180 5.98 -9.84 -9.03
C VAL A 180 4.92 -9.97 -10.14
N HIS A 181 5.32 -9.79 -11.40
CA HIS A 181 4.46 -10.00 -12.56
C HIS A 181 3.97 -11.45 -12.69
N ILE A 182 4.83 -12.42 -12.40
CA ILE A 182 4.47 -13.85 -12.35
C ILE A 182 3.52 -14.12 -11.18
N LEU A 183 3.80 -13.55 -10.00
CA LEU A 183 2.93 -13.70 -8.83
C LEU A 183 1.52 -13.16 -9.13
N ALA A 184 1.43 -12.00 -9.77
CA ALA A 184 0.17 -11.40 -10.18
C ALA A 184 -0.59 -12.26 -11.19
N ALA A 185 0.12 -12.76 -12.21
CA ALA A 185 -0.45 -13.65 -13.19
C ALA A 185 -1.00 -14.93 -12.54
N ILE A 186 -0.23 -15.61 -11.68
CA ILE A 186 -0.67 -16.82 -10.96
C ILE A 186 -1.90 -16.54 -10.08
N LYS A 187 -1.96 -15.37 -9.45
CA LYS A 187 -3.09 -15.00 -8.59
C LYS A 187 -4.40 -14.85 -9.37
N HIS A 188 -4.33 -14.29 -10.57
CA HIS A 188 -5.51 -13.85 -11.30
C HIS A 188 -5.81 -14.67 -12.55
N CYS A 189 -4.91 -15.54 -13.00
CA CYS A 189 -5.09 -16.32 -14.22
C CYS A 189 -6.19 -17.38 -14.13
N THR A 190 -6.69 -17.70 -12.92
CA THR A 190 -7.71 -18.75 -12.70
C THR A 190 -9.11 -18.38 -13.18
N CYS A 191 -9.33 -17.22 -13.82
CA CYS A 191 -10.63 -16.98 -14.48
C CYS A 191 -10.81 -17.98 -15.62
N THR A 192 -12.01 -18.54 -15.73
CA THR A 192 -12.45 -19.32 -16.89
C THR A 192 -12.80 -18.44 -18.09
N CYS A 193 -12.77 -17.13 -17.92
CA CYS A 193 -13.08 -16.10 -18.89
C CYS A 193 -11.81 -15.44 -19.44
N GLU A 194 -11.85 -14.91 -20.66
CA GLU A 194 -10.80 -14.01 -21.15
C GLU A 194 -10.87 -12.68 -20.39
N ILE A 195 -9.71 -12.19 -19.96
CA ILE A 195 -9.61 -10.94 -19.20
C ILE A 195 -9.37 -9.77 -20.16
N ASP A 196 -10.27 -8.79 -20.12
CA ASP A 196 -10.07 -7.50 -20.79
C ASP A 196 -8.90 -6.73 -20.14
N PRO A 197 -7.85 -6.37 -20.90
CA PRO A 197 -6.74 -5.59 -20.40
C PRO A 197 -7.12 -4.25 -19.73
N ILE A 198 -8.24 -3.65 -20.15
CA ILE A 198 -8.75 -2.39 -19.56
C ILE A 198 -9.18 -2.60 -18.10
N MET A 199 -9.67 -3.78 -17.77
CA MET A 199 -10.13 -4.13 -16.42
C MET A 199 -9.00 -4.55 -15.48
N LEU A 200 -7.81 -4.83 -16.00
CA LEU A 200 -6.69 -5.37 -15.23
C LEU A 200 -6.27 -4.52 -14.03
N PRO A 201 -6.21 -3.17 -14.09
CA PRO A 201 -5.88 -2.38 -12.90
C PRO A 201 -6.81 -2.67 -11.72
N SER A 202 -8.10 -2.80 -11.97
CA SER A 202 -9.13 -3.12 -10.97
C SER A 202 -9.10 -4.58 -10.52
N ILE A 203 -8.58 -5.50 -11.35
CA ILE A 203 -8.42 -6.91 -10.99
C ILE A 203 -7.18 -7.10 -10.10
N VAL A 204 -6.05 -6.48 -10.47
CA VAL A 204 -4.77 -6.60 -9.76
C VAL A 204 -4.79 -5.88 -8.41
N CYS A 205 -5.51 -4.76 -8.33
CA CYS A 205 -5.55 -3.91 -7.14
C CYS A 205 -6.96 -3.38 -6.88
N CYS A 206 -7.70 -4.06 -6.00
CA CYS A 206 -8.97 -3.58 -5.46
C CYS A 206 -9.07 -3.80 -3.95
N GLU A 207 -10.15 -3.31 -3.34
CA GLU A 207 -10.36 -3.33 -1.89
C GLU A 207 -10.28 -4.72 -1.27
N HIS A 208 -10.78 -5.71 -2.01
CA HIS A 208 -10.96 -7.07 -1.55
C HIS A 208 -9.90 -8.02 -2.12
N SER A 209 -9.14 -7.59 -3.12
CA SER A 209 -8.08 -8.40 -3.72
C SER A 209 -6.96 -7.49 -4.22
N TYR A 210 -5.81 -7.59 -3.55
CA TYR A 210 -4.60 -6.87 -3.92
C TYR A 210 -3.38 -7.70 -3.56
N ILE A 211 -2.26 -7.44 -4.22
CA ILE A 211 -0.96 -8.01 -3.85
C ILE A 211 -0.30 -6.99 -2.94
N GLU A 212 -0.07 -7.33 -1.68
CA GLU A 212 0.50 -6.41 -0.71
C GLU A 212 2.00 -6.27 -0.98
N ALA A 213 2.49 -5.03 -0.99
CA ALA A 213 3.89 -4.71 -1.08
C ALA A 213 4.40 -4.32 0.31
N ILE A 214 5.49 -4.92 0.75
CA ILE A 214 6.09 -4.69 2.06
C ILE A 214 7.54 -4.28 1.87
N THR A 215 7.93 -3.17 2.49
CA THR A 215 9.32 -2.70 2.53
C THR A 215 9.71 -2.27 3.94
N LYS A 216 11.00 -2.28 4.24
CA LYS A 216 11.56 -1.70 5.47
C LYS A 216 12.29 -0.38 5.23
N ASN A 217 12.45 0.02 3.96
CA ASN A 217 13.18 1.21 3.58
C ASN A 217 12.34 2.47 3.79
N ASP A 218 13.01 3.58 4.02
CA ASP A 218 12.34 4.86 4.19
C ASP A 218 11.77 5.38 2.88
N ILE A 219 10.53 5.89 2.96
CA ILE A 219 9.82 6.47 1.84
C ILE A 219 9.72 7.97 2.12
N GLU A 220 10.24 8.77 1.20
CA GLU A 220 10.32 10.23 1.29
C GLU A 220 9.61 10.85 0.08
N PRO A 221 9.25 12.13 0.12
CA PRO A 221 8.52 12.76 -0.99
C PRO A 221 9.24 12.67 -2.34
N GLN A 222 10.57 12.67 -2.36
CA GLN A 222 11.36 12.50 -3.59
C GLN A 222 11.23 11.11 -4.23
N HIS A 223 10.70 10.12 -3.49
CA HIS A 223 10.42 8.77 -4.00
C HIS A 223 9.04 8.67 -4.66
N ILE A 224 8.21 9.73 -4.60
CA ILE A 224 6.88 9.75 -5.21
C ILE A 224 7.04 10.07 -6.70
N HIS A 225 6.49 9.19 -7.55
CA HIS A 225 6.40 9.47 -8.97
C HIS A 225 5.22 10.40 -9.28
N LYS A 226 4.06 10.10 -8.68
CA LYS A 226 2.82 10.87 -8.84
C LYS A 226 1.83 10.54 -7.74
N VAL A 227 0.82 11.39 -7.62
CA VAL A 227 -0.35 11.19 -6.75
C VAL A 227 -1.57 10.99 -7.63
N ARG A 228 -2.39 10.00 -7.30
CA ARG A 228 -3.66 9.73 -7.98
C ARG A 228 -4.83 9.99 -7.06
N ILE A 229 -5.88 10.55 -7.63
CA ILE A 229 -7.15 10.80 -6.95
C ILE A 229 -8.31 10.50 -7.91
N ARG A 230 -9.41 9.94 -7.37
CA ARG A 230 -10.61 9.67 -8.18
C ARG A 230 -11.22 10.98 -8.69
N LYS A 231 -11.66 10.98 -9.94
CA LYS A 231 -12.37 12.10 -10.56
C LYS A 231 -13.56 12.56 -9.72
N THR A 232 -14.36 11.63 -9.23
CA THR A 232 -15.52 11.94 -8.37
C THR A 232 -15.14 12.69 -7.10
N LYS A 233 -13.98 12.37 -6.50
CA LYS A 233 -13.49 13.07 -5.31
C LYS A 233 -13.01 14.48 -5.62
N VAL A 234 -12.36 14.67 -6.77
CA VAL A 234 -11.97 16.01 -7.25
C VAL A 234 -13.19 16.87 -7.53
N GLU A 235 -14.20 16.31 -8.20
CA GLU A 235 -15.49 16.99 -8.46
C GLU A 235 -16.20 17.39 -7.17
N GLU A 236 -16.15 16.53 -6.14
CA GLU A 236 -16.67 16.85 -4.80
C GLU A 236 -15.98 18.10 -4.20
N TYR A 237 -14.64 18.17 -4.24
CA TYR A 237 -13.90 19.34 -3.74
C TYR A 237 -14.20 20.62 -4.54
N TYR A 238 -14.34 20.53 -5.86
CA TYR A 238 -14.76 21.67 -6.67
C TYR A 238 -16.19 22.12 -6.36
N GLY A 239 -17.09 21.18 -6.03
CA GLY A 239 -18.41 21.47 -5.50
C GLY A 239 -18.35 22.30 -4.21
N TYR A 240 -17.49 21.91 -3.26
CA TYR A 240 -17.28 22.67 -2.02
C TYR A 240 -16.71 24.06 -2.28
N LEU A 241 -15.79 24.19 -3.23
CA LEU A 241 -15.23 25.48 -3.62
C LEU A 241 -16.31 26.41 -4.20
N TYR A 242 -17.15 25.89 -5.09
CA TYR A 242 -18.26 26.65 -5.66
C TYR A 242 -19.27 27.08 -4.58
N GLU A 243 -19.68 26.17 -3.70
CA GLU A 243 -20.59 26.45 -2.58
C GLU A 243 -20.01 27.56 -1.66
N LYS A 244 -18.70 27.52 -1.39
CA LYS A 244 -18.00 28.53 -0.61
C LYS A 244 -18.11 29.92 -1.22
N TYR A 245 -17.95 30.05 -2.53
CA TYR A 245 -18.03 31.35 -3.22
C TYR A 245 -19.46 31.82 -3.47
N ALA A 246 -20.39 30.91 -3.73
CA ALA A 246 -21.77 31.25 -4.07
C ALA A 246 -22.60 31.63 -2.83
N ASN A 247 -22.50 30.84 -1.76
CA ASN A 247 -23.45 30.89 -0.65
C ASN A 247 -22.81 31.04 0.73
N GLY A 248 -21.47 31.02 0.82
CA GLY A 248 -20.76 30.93 2.10
C GLY A 248 -20.93 29.54 2.72
N LEU A 249 -20.03 28.63 2.37
CA LEU A 249 -20.01 27.26 2.88
C LEU A 249 -19.93 27.28 4.41
N SER A 250 -21.02 26.91 5.09
CA SER A 250 -21.12 26.92 6.56
C SER A 250 -20.78 25.58 7.21
N ASP A 251 -20.72 24.51 6.41
CA ASP A 251 -20.37 23.18 6.85
C ASP A 251 -18.87 23.10 7.18
N ILE A 252 -18.56 22.93 8.46
CA ILE A 252 -17.19 22.92 8.99
C ILE A 252 -16.40 21.73 8.45
N GLU A 253 -17.03 20.58 8.24
CA GLU A 253 -16.35 19.38 7.76
C GLU A 253 -15.95 19.56 6.29
N LYS A 254 -16.89 20.02 5.45
CA LYS A 254 -16.59 20.35 4.04
C LYS A 254 -15.54 21.43 3.91
N LEU A 255 -15.59 22.46 4.76
CA LEU A 255 -14.57 23.53 4.79
C LEU A 255 -13.18 22.97 5.10
N ARG A 256 -13.06 22.11 6.12
CA ARG A 256 -11.80 21.46 6.49
C ARG A 256 -11.29 20.60 5.35
N ASP A 257 -12.14 19.77 4.76
CA ASP A 257 -11.75 18.85 3.69
C ASP A 257 -11.30 19.62 2.43
N LEU A 258 -11.97 20.74 2.09
CA LEU A 258 -11.54 21.65 1.03
C LEU A 258 -10.18 22.30 1.35
N GLN A 259 -9.95 22.73 2.59
CA GLN A 259 -8.66 23.32 3.01
C GLN A 259 -7.52 22.30 2.89
N GLU A 260 -7.74 21.05 3.33
CA GLU A 260 -6.74 20.00 3.20
C GLU A 260 -6.45 19.67 1.71
N PHE A 261 -7.46 19.73 0.84
CA PHE A 261 -7.27 19.54 -0.61
C PHE A 261 -6.45 20.66 -1.25
N LEU A 262 -6.77 21.92 -0.93
CA LEU A 262 -5.98 23.06 -1.43
C LEU A 262 -4.54 22.99 -0.93
N ARG A 263 -4.35 22.70 0.36
CA ARG A 263 -3.03 22.52 0.97
C ARG A 263 -2.23 21.39 0.31
N MET A 264 -2.89 20.26 0.01
CA MET A 264 -2.26 19.16 -0.72
C MET A 264 -1.75 19.62 -2.08
N ASN A 265 -2.58 20.32 -2.84
CA ASN A 265 -2.21 20.82 -4.17
C ASN A 265 -0.99 21.75 -4.13
N ASP A 266 -0.92 22.63 -3.13
CA ASP A 266 0.25 23.50 -2.94
C ASP A 266 1.50 22.66 -2.59
N LEU A 267 1.39 21.73 -1.65
CA LEU A 267 2.52 20.89 -1.21
C LEU A 267 3.07 19.98 -2.32
N ILE A 268 2.21 19.38 -3.15
CA ILE A 268 2.67 18.53 -4.27
C ILE A 268 3.31 19.38 -5.36
N LYS A 269 2.77 20.59 -5.63
CA LYS A 269 3.33 21.52 -6.61
C LYS A 269 4.71 22.01 -6.18
N ASP A 270 4.88 22.38 -4.91
CA ASP A 270 6.16 22.81 -4.35
C ASP A 270 7.24 21.74 -4.43
N LYS A 271 6.83 20.46 -4.40
CA LYS A 271 7.73 19.30 -4.50
C LYS A 271 7.86 18.75 -5.92
N GLY A 272 7.21 19.36 -6.91
CA GLY A 272 7.25 18.91 -8.30
C GLY A 272 6.58 17.54 -8.54
N ILE A 273 5.60 17.16 -7.71
CA ILE A 273 4.88 15.90 -7.81
C ILE A 273 3.63 16.09 -8.68
N GLU A 274 3.45 15.23 -9.68
CA GLU A 274 2.28 15.23 -10.56
C GLU A 274 1.01 14.76 -9.83
N LEU A 275 -0.11 15.48 -10.02
CA LEU A 275 -1.45 15.00 -9.67
C LEU A 275 -2.14 14.42 -10.90
N GLU A 276 -2.46 13.14 -10.88
CA GLU A 276 -3.20 12.42 -11.91
C GLU A 276 -4.64 12.17 -11.44
N VAL A 277 -5.63 12.70 -12.17
CA VAL A 277 -7.04 12.44 -11.91
C VAL A 277 -7.46 11.18 -12.66
N VAL A 278 -7.89 10.14 -11.94
CA VAL A 278 -8.28 8.86 -12.52
C VAL A 278 -9.80 8.70 -12.56
N GLY A 279 -10.32 8.32 -13.73
CA GLY A 279 -11.75 8.12 -14.00
C GLY A 279 -12.21 6.69 -13.75
#